data_AF-A0A7S2JI31-F1
#
_entry.id   AF-A0A7S2JI31-F1
#
_cell.length_a   1.000
_cell.length_b   1.000
_cell.length_c   1.000
_cell.angle_alpha   90.00
_cell.angle_beta   90.00
_cell.angle_gamma   90.00
#
_symmetry.space_group_name_H-M   'P 1'
#
loop_
_entity.id
_entity.type
_entity.pdbx_description
1 polymer ?
#
loop_
_entity_poly.entity_id
_entity_poly.type
_entity_poly.pdbx_seq_one_letter_code
_entity_poly.pdbx_strand_id
1 'polypeptide(L)'
;RYLEENSVNHTIATAVVKQIEQRLSIQEKLNVADVPALDLLSRALRTQLRFDLSKACLQCHPLFRLWIDVDATTMQRMCDEATSARHLRANDELFSAGAEGPAAFVVSHGRLSYTGQVGSLSCSMQATTETWDSDDASSDKDSAVEVGAGEWISEAALW
;
A
#
# COMPACT_ATOMS: atom_id res chain seq x y z
N ARG A 1 2.24 -30.64 -5.64
CA ARG A 1 1.39 -31.13 -6.76
C ARG A 1 1.28 -30.13 -7.92
N TYR A 2 0.55 -29.01 -7.81
CA TYR A 2 0.42 -28.05 -8.94
C TYR A 2 1.77 -27.52 -9.47
N LEU A 3 2.71 -27.18 -8.58
CA LEU A 3 4.04 -26.67 -8.97
C LEU A 3 4.94 -27.75 -9.63
N GLU A 4 4.76 -29.02 -9.26
CA GLU A 4 5.52 -30.16 -9.79
C GLU A 4 5.03 -30.54 -11.18
N GLU A 5 3.72 -30.49 -11.40
CA GLU A 5 3.09 -30.78 -12.69
C GLU A 5 3.41 -29.71 -13.76
N ASN A 6 3.70 -28.46 -13.34
CA ASN A 6 4.02 -27.35 -14.25
C ASN A 6 5.53 -27.09 -14.44
N SER A 7 6.41 -27.95 -13.91
CA SER A 7 7.87 -27.82 -14.05
C SER A 7 8.41 -26.43 -13.68
N VAL A 8 7.84 -25.81 -12.64
CA VAL A 8 8.27 -24.47 -12.17
C VAL A 8 9.69 -24.57 -11.61
N ASN A 9 10.52 -23.53 -11.86
CA ASN A 9 11.88 -23.47 -11.32
C ASN A 9 11.88 -23.72 -9.81
N HIS A 10 12.74 -24.64 -9.35
CA HIS A 10 12.83 -25.08 -7.96
C HIS A 10 13.00 -23.91 -6.97
N THR A 11 13.73 -22.87 -7.35
CA THR A 11 13.91 -21.68 -6.50
C THR A 11 12.60 -20.93 -6.27
N ILE A 12 11.80 -20.75 -7.33
CA ILE A 12 10.48 -20.12 -7.25
C ILE A 12 9.51 -21.04 -6.51
N ALA A 13 9.51 -22.34 -6.80
CA ALA A 13 8.63 -23.29 -6.11
C ALA A 13 8.86 -23.29 -4.60
N THR A 14 10.13 -23.26 -4.16
CA THR A 14 10.48 -23.21 -2.74
C THR A 14 10.05 -21.87 -2.12
N ALA A 15 10.25 -20.75 -2.83
CA ALA A 15 9.80 -19.44 -2.37
C ALA A 15 8.27 -19.38 -2.22
N VAL A 16 7.53 -19.90 -3.18
CA VAL A 16 6.05 -19.96 -3.16
C VAL A 16 5.56 -20.82 -1.98
N VAL A 17 6.12 -22.03 -1.80
CA VAL A 17 5.72 -22.91 -0.68
C VAL A 17 6.02 -22.26 0.66
N LYS A 18 7.23 -21.73 0.84
CA LYS A 18 7.61 -21.01 2.08
C LYS A 18 6.70 -19.82 2.34
N GLN A 19 6.33 -19.08 1.30
CA GLN A 19 5.42 -17.96 1.40
C GLN A 19 4.02 -18.45 1.81
N ILE A 20 3.49 -19.53 1.23
CA ILE A 20 2.18 -20.10 1.60
C ILE A 20 2.18 -20.60 3.05
N GLU A 21 3.20 -21.32 3.48
CA GLU A 21 3.31 -21.83 4.86
C GLU A 21 3.37 -20.68 5.87
N GLN A 22 4.19 -19.66 5.59
CA GLN A 22 4.22 -18.45 6.40
C GLN A 22 2.84 -17.76 6.42
N ARG A 23 2.15 -17.72 5.28
CA ARG A 23 0.81 -17.12 5.13
C ARG A 23 -0.27 -17.87 5.92
N LEU A 24 -0.16 -19.19 6.06
CA LEU A 24 -1.08 -19.99 6.88
C LEU A 24 -0.80 -19.86 8.39
N SER A 25 0.43 -19.48 8.78
CA SER A 25 0.82 -19.38 10.19
C SER A 25 0.43 -18.07 10.88
N ILE A 26 0.11 -17.02 10.12
CA ILE A 26 -0.25 -15.70 10.65
C ILE A 26 -1.77 -15.60 10.78
N GLN A 27 -2.26 -15.25 11.98
CA GLN A 27 -3.68 -14.98 12.18
C GLN A 27 -4.07 -13.68 11.46
N GLU A 28 -4.76 -13.82 10.33
CA GLU A 28 -5.19 -12.69 9.51
C GLU A 28 -6.33 -11.93 10.20
N LYS A 29 -6.28 -10.60 10.19
CA LYS A 29 -7.43 -9.79 10.60
C LYS A 29 -8.54 -10.02 9.58
N LEU A 30 -9.71 -10.45 10.06
CA LEU A 30 -10.88 -10.70 9.23
C LEU A 30 -11.23 -9.45 8.43
N ASN A 31 -11.36 -9.59 7.11
CA ASN A 31 -11.97 -8.55 6.31
C ASN A 31 -13.48 -8.58 6.49
N VAL A 32 -14.16 -7.46 6.20
CA VAL A 32 -15.62 -7.38 6.25
C VAL A 32 -16.25 -8.42 5.31
N ALA A 33 -15.61 -8.69 4.17
CA ALA A 33 -16.04 -9.71 3.21
C ALA A 33 -15.92 -11.16 3.74
N ASP A 34 -15.06 -11.40 4.73
CA ASP A 34 -14.83 -12.74 5.29
C ASP A 34 -15.84 -13.09 6.40
N VAL A 35 -16.76 -12.17 6.74
CA VAL A 35 -17.76 -12.33 7.80
C VAL A 35 -19.17 -12.27 7.20
N PRO A 36 -19.72 -13.40 6.69
CA PRO A 36 -21.05 -13.45 6.07
C PRO A 36 -22.19 -12.97 6.99
N ALA A 37 -21.99 -12.99 8.31
CA ALA A 37 -22.95 -12.46 9.28
C ALA A 37 -23.18 -10.95 9.12
N LEU A 38 -22.21 -10.20 8.57
CA LEU A 38 -22.35 -8.76 8.32
C LEU A 38 -23.30 -8.46 7.15
N ASP A 39 -23.51 -9.43 6.26
CA ASP A 39 -24.49 -9.29 5.17
C ASP A 39 -25.94 -9.32 5.69
N LEU A 40 -26.16 -9.99 6.83
CA LEU A 40 -27.47 -10.05 7.50
C LEU A 40 -27.87 -8.72 8.16
N LEU A 41 -26.93 -7.78 8.34
CA LEU A 41 -27.23 -6.47 8.88
C LEU A 41 -28.08 -5.66 7.89
N SER A 42 -28.91 -4.75 8.42
CA SER A 42 -29.58 -3.77 7.56
C SER A 42 -28.55 -2.90 6.83
N ARG A 43 -28.89 -2.42 5.63
CA ARG A 43 -27.99 -1.54 4.86
C ARG A 43 -27.51 -0.35 5.70
N ALA A 44 -28.43 0.29 6.43
CA ALA A 44 -28.10 1.44 7.29
C ALA A 44 -27.05 1.09 8.36
N LEU A 45 -27.21 -0.05 9.04
CA LEU A 45 -26.28 -0.47 10.09
C LEU A 45 -24.92 -0.89 9.52
N ARG A 46 -24.90 -1.52 8.35
CA ARG A 46 -23.67 -1.87 7.64
C ARG A 46 -22.90 -0.63 7.18
N THR A 47 -23.60 0.36 6.61
CA THR A 47 -22.99 1.64 6.23
C THR A 47 -22.41 2.36 7.46
N GLN A 48 -23.11 2.36 8.58
CA GLN A 48 -22.62 2.95 9.83
C GLN A 48 -21.37 2.23 10.36
N LEU A 49 -21.36 0.90 10.34
CA LEU A 49 -20.19 0.09 10.70
C LEU A 49 -18.98 0.43 9.82
N ARG A 50 -19.16 0.46 8.50
CA ARG A 50 -18.07 0.77 7.54
C ARG A 50 -17.53 2.19 7.75
N PHE A 51 -18.42 3.14 8.02
CA PHE A 51 -18.02 4.50 8.37
C PHE A 51 -17.21 4.52 9.67
N ASP A 52 -17.66 3.91 10.75
CA ASP A 52 -16.93 3.90 12.02
C ASP A 52 -15.54 3.24 11.90
N LEU A 53 -15.42 2.16 11.12
CA LEU A 53 -14.14 1.50 10.85
C LEU A 53 -13.16 2.38 10.06
N SER A 54 -13.66 3.13 9.07
CA SER A 54 -12.84 3.98 8.20
C SER A 54 -12.57 5.37 8.80
N LYS A 55 -13.47 5.86 9.66
CA LYS A 55 -13.45 7.20 10.25
C LYS A 55 -12.12 7.53 10.92
N ALA A 56 -11.58 6.62 11.72
CA ALA A 56 -10.31 6.84 12.42
C ALA A 56 -9.15 7.13 11.45
N CYS A 57 -9.09 6.40 10.33
CA CYS A 57 -8.05 6.59 9.32
C CYS A 57 -8.30 7.85 8.48
N LEU A 58 -9.56 8.13 8.16
CA LEU A 58 -9.94 9.31 7.39
C LEU A 58 -9.66 10.61 8.14
N GLN A 59 -9.95 10.65 9.45
CA GLN A 59 -9.72 11.83 10.29
C GLN A 59 -8.23 12.20 10.43
N CYS A 60 -7.30 11.31 10.09
CA CYS A 60 -5.88 11.64 9.99
C CYS A 60 -5.60 12.70 8.91
N HIS A 61 -6.42 12.75 7.85
CA HIS A 61 -6.29 13.76 6.81
C HIS A 61 -7.18 14.99 7.12
N PRO A 62 -6.62 16.22 7.13
CA PRO A 62 -7.38 17.43 7.44
C PRO A 62 -8.64 17.64 6.58
N LEU A 63 -8.56 17.29 5.28
CA LEU A 63 -9.70 17.36 4.35
C LEU A 63 -10.88 16.51 4.82
N PHE A 64 -10.64 15.21 5.07
CA PHE A 64 -11.71 14.29 5.46
C PHE A 64 -12.20 14.59 6.87
N ARG A 65 -11.33 15.05 7.78
CA ARG A 65 -11.77 15.52 9.10
C ARG A 65 -12.78 16.67 8.97
N LEU A 66 -12.45 17.70 8.19
CA LEU A 66 -13.37 18.82 7.95
C LEU A 66 -14.67 18.35 7.31
N TRP A 67 -14.60 17.45 6.31
CA TRP A 67 -15.79 16.95 5.63
C TRP A 67 -16.70 16.16 6.57
N ILE A 68 -16.13 15.32 7.45
CA ILE A 68 -16.90 14.60 8.47
C ILE A 68 -17.63 15.57 9.40
N ASP A 69 -16.99 16.68 9.77
CA ASP A 69 -17.57 17.69 10.66
C ASP A 69 -18.69 18.49 9.98
N VAL A 70 -18.58 18.73 8.66
CA VAL A 70 -19.57 19.47 7.87
C VAL A 70 -20.76 18.59 7.46
N ASP A 71 -20.51 17.37 6.99
CA ASP A 71 -21.55 16.45 6.52
C ASP A 71 -21.14 14.98 6.66
N ALA A 72 -21.32 14.46 7.88
CA ALA A 72 -21.11 13.05 8.18
C ALA A 72 -22.00 12.11 7.36
N THR A 73 -23.18 12.55 6.91
CA THR A 73 -24.13 11.70 6.17
C THR A 73 -23.61 11.41 4.76
N THR A 74 -23.12 12.44 4.07
CA THR A 74 -22.46 12.25 2.77
C THR A 74 -21.19 11.43 2.91
N MET A 75 -20.41 11.67 3.97
CA MET A 75 -19.19 10.88 4.20
C MET A 75 -19.49 9.40 4.48
N GLN A 76 -20.56 9.09 5.21
CA GLN A 76 -21.01 7.71 5.43
C GLN A 76 -21.32 6.98 4.11
N ARG A 77 -22.01 7.64 3.18
CA ARG A 77 -22.30 7.09 1.85
C ARG A 77 -21.02 6.89 1.03
N MET A 78 -20.15 7.89 1.06
CA MET A 78 -18.85 7.83 0.39
C MET A 78 -17.99 6.68 0.92
N CYS A 79 -18.00 6.43 2.24
CA CYS A 79 -17.31 5.28 2.82
C CYS A 79 -17.90 3.93 2.36
N ASP A 80 -19.21 3.83 2.19
CA ASP A 80 -19.85 2.59 1.71
C ASP A 80 -19.46 2.27 0.25
N GLU A 81 -19.28 3.30 -0.58
CA GLU A 81 -19.07 3.14 -2.03
C GLU A 81 -17.59 3.19 -2.44
N ALA A 82 -16.79 4.07 -1.83
CA ALA A 82 -15.44 4.40 -2.29
C ALA A 82 -14.32 3.89 -1.38
N THR A 83 -14.62 3.29 -0.22
CA THR A 83 -13.58 2.80 0.70
C THR A 83 -13.55 1.27 0.78
N SER A 84 -12.33 0.74 0.78
CA SER A 84 -12.06 -0.68 0.97
C SER A 84 -10.84 -0.88 1.86
N ALA A 85 -10.84 -1.98 2.62
CA ALA A 85 -9.68 -2.38 3.40
C ALA A 85 -8.83 -3.34 2.57
N ARG A 86 -7.54 -3.03 2.44
CA ARG A 86 -6.55 -3.90 1.80
C ARG A 86 -5.52 -4.32 2.84
N HIS A 87 -5.36 -5.62 3.02
CA HIS A 87 -4.31 -6.19 3.86
C HIS A 87 -3.11 -6.51 2.98
N LEU A 88 -1.93 -6.04 3.40
CA LEU A 88 -0.66 -6.37 2.76
C LEU A 88 0.16 -7.23 3.72
N ARG A 89 0.91 -8.17 3.16
CA ARG A 89 1.86 -8.97 3.92
C ARG A 89 3.25 -8.36 3.80
N ALA A 90 4.17 -8.82 4.65
CA ALA A 90 5.56 -8.42 4.54
C ALA A 90 6.10 -8.73 3.13
N ASN A 91 6.74 -7.75 2.51
CA ASN A 91 7.27 -7.80 1.14
C ASN A 91 6.22 -7.89 0.01
N ASP A 92 4.92 -7.70 0.29
CA ASP A 92 3.95 -7.49 -0.78
C ASP A 92 4.06 -6.05 -1.30
N GLU A 93 3.97 -5.89 -2.62
CA GLU A 93 4.01 -4.60 -3.29
C GLU A 93 2.60 -3.98 -3.36
N LEU A 94 2.44 -2.73 -2.90
CA LEU A 94 1.15 -2.05 -2.92
C LEU A 94 0.81 -1.51 -4.32
N PHE A 95 1.79 -0.89 -4.96
CA PHE A 95 1.77 -0.37 -6.32
C PHE A 95 3.22 -0.30 -6.86
N SER A 96 3.36 -0.35 -8.19
CA SER A 96 4.65 -0.27 -8.88
C SER A 96 4.88 1.13 -9.44
N ALA A 97 6.14 1.55 -9.56
CA ALA A 97 6.47 2.83 -10.16
C ALA A 97 5.99 2.91 -11.62
N GLY A 98 5.27 3.98 -11.97
CA GLY A 98 4.76 4.22 -13.31
C GLY A 98 3.51 3.39 -13.68
N ALA A 99 2.95 2.63 -12.74
CA ALA A 99 1.68 1.96 -12.92
C ALA A 99 0.55 2.91 -12.49
N GLU A 100 -0.49 3.07 -13.33
CA GLU A 100 -1.65 3.92 -13.05
C GLU A 100 -2.14 3.79 -11.59
N GLY A 101 -2.12 4.88 -10.82
CA GLY A 101 -2.60 4.93 -9.43
C GLY A 101 -4.13 4.94 -9.32
N PRO A 102 -4.81 3.81 -9.03
CA PRO A 102 -6.27 3.74 -9.07
C PRO A 102 -6.93 4.31 -7.81
N ALA A 103 -6.15 4.54 -6.75
CA ALA A 103 -6.64 4.95 -5.45
C ALA A 103 -5.52 5.59 -4.62
N ALA A 104 -5.92 6.38 -3.62
CA ALA A 104 -5.06 6.79 -2.52
C ALA A 104 -5.18 5.79 -1.36
N PHE A 105 -4.07 5.53 -0.68
CA PHE A 105 -4.00 4.60 0.44
C PHE A 105 -3.63 5.34 1.73
N VAL A 106 -4.21 4.91 2.84
CA VAL A 106 -3.83 5.33 4.19
C VAL A 106 -3.40 4.10 4.97
N VAL A 107 -2.24 4.18 5.62
CA VAL A 107 -1.75 3.07 6.43
C VAL A 107 -2.53 3.06 7.73
N SER A 108 -3.41 2.09 7.92
CA SER A 108 -4.12 1.98 9.21
C SER A 108 -3.21 1.39 10.29
N HIS A 109 -2.38 0.39 9.93
CA HIS A 109 -1.51 -0.37 10.84
C HIS A 109 -0.26 -0.83 10.08
N GLY A 110 0.88 -0.92 10.76
CA GLY A 110 2.14 -1.39 10.17
C GLY A 110 2.99 -0.26 9.57
N ARG A 111 3.87 -0.63 8.63
CA ARG A 111 4.74 0.28 7.88
C ARG A 111 4.86 -0.17 6.45
N LEU A 112 4.99 0.78 5.55
CA LEU A 112 5.36 0.57 4.16
C LEU A 112 6.71 1.25 3.91
N SER A 113 7.48 0.70 3.00
CA SER A 113 8.73 1.30 2.54
C SER A 113 8.51 1.74 1.10
N TYR A 114 8.56 3.04 0.86
CA TYR A 114 8.52 3.61 -0.49
C TYR A 114 9.94 3.69 -1.04
N THR A 115 10.26 2.79 -1.95
CA THR A 115 11.50 2.83 -2.75
C THR A 115 11.17 3.50 -4.06
N GLY A 116 11.55 4.77 -4.21
CA GLY A 116 11.52 5.39 -5.54
C GLY A 116 12.53 4.65 -6.43
N GLN A 117 12.13 4.25 -7.63
CA GLN A 117 13.12 4.05 -8.68
C GLN A 117 13.73 5.42 -8.94
N VAL A 118 14.79 5.75 -8.21
CA VAL A 118 15.81 6.63 -8.75
C VAL A 118 16.33 5.81 -9.93
N GLY A 119 15.74 6.04 -11.09
CA GLY A 119 16.35 5.61 -12.33
C GLY A 119 17.79 6.05 -12.20
N SER A 120 18.70 5.09 -12.26
CA SER A 120 20.08 5.36 -12.61
C SER A 120 20.05 5.98 -14.00
N LEU A 121 19.63 7.24 -14.07
CA LEU A 121 20.13 8.16 -15.03
C LEU A 121 21.54 8.41 -14.51
N SER A 122 22.46 7.48 -14.81
CA SER A 122 23.79 7.90 -15.16
C SER A 122 23.60 8.83 -16.35
N CYS A 123 23.31 10.10 -16.05
CA CYS A 123 23.51 11.15 -17.00
C CYS A 123 25.03 11.16 -17.14
N SER A 124 25.53 10.41 -18.13
CA SER A 124 26.85 10.65 -18.66
C SER A 124 26.78 12.01 -19.34
N MET A 125 26.78 13.06 -18.52
CA MET A 125 27.20 14.36 -18.99
C MET A 125 28.67 14.17 -19.30
N GLN A 126 28.96 14.05 -20.60
CA GLN A 126 30.30 14.17 -21.12
C GLN A 126 30.91 15.45 -20.57
N ALA A 127 32.12 15.30 -20.06
CA ALA A 127 32.92 16.39 -19.53
C ALA A 127 32.97 17.54 -20.54
N THR A 128 32.42 18.69 -20.15
CA THR A 128 33.10 19.93 -20.50
C THR A 128 34.18 20.10 -19.44
N THR A 129 35.42 20.09 -19.93
CA THR A 129 36.63 20.38 -19.21
C THR A 129 36.42 21.54 -18.26
N GLU A 130 36.50 21.28 -16.96
CA GLU A 130 37.45 21.95 -16.08
C GLU A 130 37.63 21.09 -14.82
N THR A 131 38.87 20.63 -14.70
CA THR A 131 39.52 19.97 -13.57
C THR A 131 39.06 20.60 -12.26
N TRP A 132 38.80 19.79 -11.23
CA TRP A 132 39.32 19.93 -9.86
C TRP A 132 39.13 18.58 -9.16
N ASP A 133 40.26 17.96 -8.85
CA ASP A 133 40.38 16.75 -8.04
C ASP A 133 39.74 16.94 -6.67
N SER A 134 38.95 15.97 -6.22
CA SER A 134 39.10 15.36 -4.89
C SER A 134 38.17 14.16 -4.78
N ASP A 135 38.80 13.05 -4.39
CA ASP A 135 38.19 11.80 -3.93
C ASP A 135 37.04 12.03 -2.94
N ASP A 136 35.87 11.43 -3.20
CA ASP A 136 35.10 10.87 -2.09
C ASP A 136 34.20 9.72 -2.57
N ALA A 137 34.36 8.57 -1.91
CA ALA A 137 33.58 7.37 -2.13
C ALA A 137 32.30 7.46 -1.32
N SER A 138 31.18 7.87 -1.93
CA SER A 138 29.89 7.91 -1.24
C SER A 138 28.95 6.79 -1.72
N SER A 139 28.87 5.76 -0.87
CA SER A 139 27.76 4.82 -0.69
C SER A 139 26.41 5.31 -1.24
N ASP A 140 25.93 4.64 -2.30
CA ASP A 140 24.52 4.67 -2.74
C ASP A 140 23.62 4.23 -1.57
N LYS A 141 23.05 5.21 -0.85
CA LYS A 141 21.95 4.98 0.08
C LYS A 141 20.67 5.00 -0.72
N ASP A 142 20.19 3.81 -1.05
CA ASP A 142 18.83 3.57 -1.52
C ASP A 142 17.86 4.22 -0.51
N SER A 143 17.34 5.41 -0.83
CA SER A 143 16.61 6.27 0.11
C SER A 143 15.16 5.82 0.19
N ALA A 144 14.94 4.66 0.79
CA ALA A 144 13.62 4.17 1.13
C ALA A 144 12.96 5.12 2.16
N VAL A 145 11.80 5.69 1.82
CA VAL A 145 11.00 6.49 2.75
C VAL A 145 10.02 5.56 3.46
N GLU A 146 10.13 5.46 4.79
CA GLU A 146 9.15 4.72 5.59
C GLU A 146 7.84 5.52 5.72
N VAL A 147 6.72 4.85 5.48
CA VAL A 147 5.36 5.38 5.66
C VAL A 147 4.67 4.60 6.78
N GLY A 148 4.33 5.30 7.85
CA GLY A 148 3.76 4.73 9.08
C GLY A 148 2.25 4.87 9.20
N ALA A 149 1.69 4.36 10.30
CA ALA A 149 0.25 4.43 10.55
C ALA A 149 -0.28 5.88 10.61
N GLY A 150 -1.36 6.15 9.88
CA GLY A 150 -1.98 7.47 9.72
C GLY A 150 -1.47 8.28 8.53
N GLU A 151 -0.38 7.84 7.89
CA GLU A 151 0.19 8.52 6.74
C GLU A 151 -0.46 8.05 5.43
N TRP A 152 -0.51 8.97 4.47
CA TRP A 152 -1.13 8.78 3.17
C TRP A 152 -0.08 8.59 2.10
N ILE A 153 -0.35 7.64 1.20
CA ILE A 153 0.52 7.34 0.07
C ILE A 153 -0.33 7.07 -1.18
N SER A 154 0.13 7.55 -2.32
CA SER A 154 -0.41 7.20 -3.62
C SER A 154 0.73 7.14 -4.64
N GLU A 155 0.53 6.37 -5.70
CA GLU A 155 1.33 6.53 -6.91
C GLU A 155 0.98 7.88 -7.56
N ALA A 156 1.94 8.49 -8.28
CA ALA A 156 1.69 9.74 -8.95
C ALA A 156 0.77 9.48 -10.14
N ALA A 157 -0.48 9.92 -10.07
CA ALA A 157 -1.42 9.77 -11.18
C ALA A 157 -0.80 10.36 -12.46
N LEU A 158 -0.36 9.47 -13.37
CA LEU A 158 0.07 9.82 -14.71
C LEU A 158 -1.20 10.08 -15.53
N TRP A 159 -1.71 11.31 -15.48
CA TRP A 159 -2.79 11.79 -16.35
C TRP A 159 -2.23 12.59 -17.53
#